data_AF-Q928X7-F1
#
_entry.id   AF-Q928X7-F1
#
_cell.length_a   1.000
_cell.length_b   1.000
_cell.length_c   1.000
_cell.angle_alpha   90.00
_cell.angle_beta   90.00
_cell.angle_gamma   90.00
#
_symmetry.space_group_name_H-M   'P 1'
#
loop_
_entity.id
_entity.type
_entity.pdbx_description
1 polymer ?
#
loop_
_entity_poly.entity_id
_entity_poly.type
_entity_poly.pdbx_seq_one_letter_code
_entity_poly.pdbx_strand_id
1 'polypeptide(L)' 'MNIQVGSKVKTTYKTKFVKKGEYGTVKEIYDVANIPVTALVAFTHSAVCYFVRDLELVE' A
#
# COMPACT_ATOMS: atom_id res chain seq x y z
N MET A 1 -5.34 12.63 3.44
CA MET A 1 -4.73 11.29 3.31
C MET A 1 -5.82 10.30 3.68
N ASN A 2 -6.43 9.62 2.70
CA ASN A 2 -7.69 8.86 2.90
C ASN A 2 -7.48 7.34 3.00
N ILE A 3 -6.22 6.90 2.98
CA ILE A 3 -5.84 5.49 3.12
C ILE A 3 -5.57 5.23 4.60
N GLN A 4 -6.29 4.27 5.16
CA GLN A 4 -6.21 3.87 6.56
C GLN A 4 -6.02 2.35 6.66
N VAL A 5 -5.71 1.86 7.87
CA VAL A 5 -5.68 0.41 8.11
C VAL A 5 -7.04 -0.19 7.75
N GLY A 6 -7.02 -1.30 7.01
CA GLY A 6 -8.22 -1.96 6.49
C GLY A 6 -8.69 -1.45 5.12
N SER A 7 -8.15 -0.34 4.61
CA SER A 7 -8.46 0.14 3.27
C SER A 7 -8.05 -0.88 2.20
N LYS A 8 -8.93 -1.08 1.21
CA LYS A 8 -8.55 -1.74 -0.04
C LYS A 8 -7.85 -0.72 -0.93
N VAL A 9 -6.72 -1.12 -1.48
CA VAL A 9 -5.89 -0.27 -2.31
C VAL A 9 -5.48 -0.99 -3.58
N LYS A 10 -5.19 -0.21 -4.61
CA LYS A 10 -4.63 -0.65 -5.88
C LYS A 10 -3.24 -0.06 -6.05
N THR A 11 -2.26 -0.88 -6.44
CA THR A 11 -0.90 -0.39 -6.67
C THR A 11 -0.81 0.43 -7.96
N THR A 12 -0.17 1.59 -7.90
CA THR A 12 0.14 2.39 -9.11
C THR A 12 1.56 2.14 -9.62
N TYR A 13 2.39 1.48 -8.80
CA TYR A 13 3.78 1.12 -9.10
C TYR A 13 4.02 -0.39 -8.99
N LYS A 14 4.82 -0.95 -9.92
CA LYS A 14 5.22 -2.37 -9.90
C LYS A 14 6.43 -2.57 -9.00
N THR A 15 6.44 -3.63 -8.19
CA THR A 15 7.64 -4.09 -7.48
C THR A 15 8.15 -5.37 -8.12
N LYS A 16 9.18 -5.99 -7.53
CA LYS A 16 9.66 -7.31 -7.95
C LYS A 16 8.61 -8.41 -7.73
N PHE A 17 7.75 -8.26 -6.72
CA PHE A 17 6.82 -9.30 -6.27
C PHE A 17 5.36 -9.00 -6.59
N VAL A 18 5.00 -7.72 -6.75
CA VAL A 18 3.62 -7.27 -6.92
C VAL A 18 3.50 -6.49 -8.22
N LYS A 19 2.52 -6.84 -9.04
CA LYS A 19 2.29 -6.19 -10.33
C LYS A 19 1.65 -4.82 -10.12
N LYS A 20 1.84 -3.92 -11.09
CA LYS A 20 1.07 -2.66 -11.12
C LYS A 20 -0.41 -2.98 -11.34
N GLY A 21 -1.28 -2.30 -10.60
CA GLY A 21 -2.73 -2.47 -10.65
C GLY A 21 -3.24 -3.63 -9.80
N GLU A 22 -2.38 -4.24 -9.00
CA GLU A 22 -2.75 -5.33 -8.10
C GLU A 22 -3.44 -4.78 -6.86
N TYR A 23 -4.45 -5.52 -6.38
CA TYR A 23 -5.26 -5.10 -5.24
C TYR A 23 -4.74 -5.74 -3.96
N GLY A 24 -4.69 -4.94 -2.90
CA GLY A 24 -4.30 -5.39 -1.57
C GLY A 24 -5.07 -4.68 -0.48
N THR A 25 -4.86 -5.12 0.76
CA THR A 25 -5.46 -4.51 1.95
C THR A 25 -4.37 -3.95 2.84
N VAL A 26 -4.52 -2.70 3.27
CA VAL A 26 -3.58 -2.05 4.19
C VAL A 26 -3.69 -2.70 5.56
N LYS A 27 -2.56 -3.14 6.12
CA LYS A 27 -2.47 -3.75 7.45
C LYS A 27 -1.87 -2.80 8.47
N GLU A 28 -0.85 -2.04 8.07
CA GLU A 28 -0.15 -1.10 8.95
C GLU A 28 0.21 0.15 8.17
N ILE A 29 0.30 1.29 8.87
CA ILE A 29 0.78 2.56 8.32
C ILE A 29 1.88 3.07 9.24
N TYR A 30 3.03 3.37 8.63
CA TYR A 30 4.17 3.98 9.28
C TYR A 30 4.26 5.44 8.83
N ASP A 31 3.99 6.33 9.78
CA ASP A 31 4.16 7.77 9.63
C ASP A 31 5.27 8.23 10.59
N VAL A 32 6.50 8.27 10.06
CA VAL A 32 7.70 8.60 10.83
C VAL A 32 8.26 9.90 10.28
N ALA A 33 8.66 10.81 11.17
CA ALA A 33 9.21 12.10 10.79
C ALA A 33 10.37 11.95 9.78
N ASN A 34 10.34 12.77 8.72
CA ASN A 34 11.33 12.80 7.63
C ASN A 34 11.37 11.56 6.71
N ILE A 35 10.40 10.66 6.80
CA ILE A 35 10.25 9.51 5.89
C ILE A 35 8.90 9.62 5.18
N PRO A 36 8.81 9.36 3.86
CA PRO A 36 7.52 9.28 3.19
C PRO A 36 6.61 8.23 3.83
N VAL A 37 5.36 8.60 4.09
CA VAL A 37 4.39 7.70 4.73
C VAL A 37 4.30 6.39 3.95
N THR A 38 4.45 5.28 4.69
CA THR A 38 4.56 3.94 4.13
C THR A 38 3.46 3.06 4.70
N ALA A 39 2.84 2.24 3.86
CA ALA A 39 1.82 1.28 4.24
C ALA A 39 2.29 -0.15 3.98
N LEU A 40 2.12 -1.04 4.96
CA LEU A 40 2.25 -2.48 4.74
C LEU A 40 0.96 -2.97 4.11
N VAL A 41 1.04 -3.43 2.87
CA VAL A 41 -0.11 -3.92 2.10
C VAL A 41 -0.04 -5.44 1.98
N ALA A 42 -1.10 -6.11 2.41
CA ALA A 42 -1.28 -7.55 2.24
C ALA A 42 -1.96 -7.83 0.90
N PHE A 43 -1.28 -8.64 0.08
CA PHE A 43 -1.75 -9.21 -1.18
C PHE A 43 -2.05 -10.70 -0.99
N THR A 44 -2.62 -11.35 -2.00
CA THR A 44 -3.00 -12.78 -1.95
C THR A 44 -1.82 -13.71 -1.59
N HIS A 45 -0.61 -13.38 -2.02
CA HIS A 45 0.57 -14.25 -1.87
C HIS A 45 1.71 -13.67 -1.02
N SER A 46 1.63 -12.40 -0.61
CA SER A 46 2.70 -11.72 0.11
C SER A 46 2.22 -10.46 0.81
N ALA A 47 3.02 -9.92 1.73
CA ALA A 47 2.83 -8.58 2.27
C ALA A 47 4.06 -7.71 1.91
N VAL A 48 3.81 -6.51 1.38
CA VAL A 48 4.87 -5.62 0.87
C VAL A 48 4.61 -4.19 1.32
N CYS A 49 5.66 -3.50 1.74
CA CYS A 49 5.61 -2.07 2.06
C CYS A 49 5.58 -1.22 0.79
N TYR A 50 4.63 -0.29 0.74
CA TYR A 50 4.46 0.68 -0.33
C TYR A 50 4.41 2.10 0.24
N PHE A 51 4.93 3.08 -0.47
CA PHE A 51 4.62 4.47 -0.12
C PHE A 51 3.14 4.73 -0.37
N VAL A 52 2.49 5.48 0.51
CA VAL A 52 1.06 5.78 0.40
C VAL A 52 0.73 6.51 -0.90
N ARG A 53 1.67 7.30 -1.45
CA ARG A 53 1.52 7.99 -2.75
C ARG A 53 1.47 7.04 -3.96
N ASP A 54 1.96 5.80 -3.80
CA ASP A 54 2.01 4.78 -4.86
C ASP A 54 0.79 3.82 -4.78
N LEU A 55 -0.22 4.21 -4.01
CA LEU A 55 -1.44 3.47 -3.76
C LEU A 55 -2.66 4.34 -4.09
N GLU A 56 -3.62 3.75 -4.82
CA GLU A 56 -4.94 4.32 -5.04
C GLU A 56 -5.94 3.64 -4.11
N LEU A 57 -6.77 4.42 -3.41
CA LEU A 57 -7.86 3.87 -2.61
C LEU A 57 -8.94 3.31 -3.55
N VAL A 58 -9.48 2.14 -3.20
CA VAL A 58 -10.58 1.50 -3.92
C VAL A 58 -11.78 1.47 -2.99
N GLU A 59 -12.88 2.09 -3.42
CA GLU A 59 -14.17 2.09 -2.70
C GLU A 59 -14.80 0.70 -2.61
#